data_AF-A0A959UYY8-F1
#
_entry.id   AF-A0A959UYY8-F1
#
_cell.length_a   1.000
_cell.length_b   1.000
_cell.length_c   1.000
_cell.angle_alpha   90.00
_cell.angle_beta   90.00
_cell.angle_gamma   90.00
#
_symmetry.space_group_name_H-M   'P 1'
#
loop_
_entity.id
_entity.type
_entity.pdbx_description
1 polymer ?
#
loop_
_entity_poly.entity_id
_entity_poly.type
_entity_poly.pdbx_seq_one_letter_code
_entity_poly.pdbx_strand_id
1 'polypeptide(L)'
;MSPVRGYQGCVEPVLHFGLGSDDRVEEVIVDWPGRGALGTTRLTSPTVDTTLVVDQRSAVPYTAPPPPPPPLFRDTDPATIGLHHVHEEDPYDDFRLEVLLPHKMSELAPQLATSDVNGDGRADLFVTASHGSSCRLWIGQADGRFRAATSQPWQAHADQEHVGALFFDADQDGDPDLLLLAGSNEHDIRDPRFEQRIYVNDGRGGFSERPDALPKLITSAMRADAADIDGDGDLDLYIGGRQTPAHYPFAPRSYLLVNDGSGHFTDATQELAPEALGPGMVTSVRFADLDQDGDPDLVLVGEWMHPTVFMNEGGRFTDRSAALGLDRYTGWWSA
;
A
#
# COMPACT_ATOMS: atom_id res chain seq x y z
N MET A 1 26.05 28.56 -9.41
CA MET A 1 24.61 28.36 -9.10
C MET A 1 23.82 29.42 -9.85
N SER A 2 22.77 29.05 -10.60
CA SER A 2 21.82 30.01 -11.14
C SER A 2 20.60 30.01 -10.21
N PRO A 3 20.38 31.06 -9.39
CA PRO A 3 19.26 31.10 -8.47
C PRO A 3 17.92 31.39 -9.16
N VAL A 4 17.96 31.66 -10.46
CA VAL A 4 16.82 32.11 -11.25
C VAL A 4 15.99 30.90 -11.70
N ARG A 5 14.76 30.79 -11.21
CA ARG A 5 13.77 29.78 -11.65
C ARG A 5 12.71 30.33 -12.61
N GLY A 6 12.93 31.53 -13.16
CA GLY A 6 12.02 32.23 -14.08
C GLY A 6 12.26 33.74 -14.05
N TYR A 7 11.46 34.53 -14.79
CA TYR A 7 11.66 35.99 -14.90
C TYR A 7 11.52 36.78 -13.57
N GLN A 8 10.85 36.22 -12.55
CA GLN A 8 10.61 36.90 -11.26
C GLN A 8 10.89 36.04 -10.01
N GLY A 9 11.49 34.86 -10.14
CA GLY A 9 11.80 33.98 -9.01
C GLY A 9 13.30 33.81 -8.82
N CYS A 10 13.81 34.20 -7.64
CA CYS A 10 15.20 33.99 -7.22
C CYS A 10 15.22 33.25 -5.88
N VAL A 11 16.00 32.17 -5.78
CA VAL A 11 16.29 31.51 -4.49
C VAL A 11 17.56 32.11 -3.90
N GLU A 12 17.66 32.14 -2.58
CA GLU A 12 18.89 32.57 -1.90
C GLU A 12 20.10 31.74 -2.37
N PRO A 13 21.27 32.35 -2.64
CA PRO A 13 22.48 31.63 -3.07
C PRO A 13 23.19 30.89 -1.93
N VAL A 14 22.60 30.88 -0.73
CA VAL A 14 23.13 30.25 0.48
C VAL A 14 22.42 28.91 0.71
N LEU A 15 23.20 27.86 0.94
CA LEU A 15 22.69 26.56 1.37
C LEU A 15 22.76 26.50 2.90
N HIS A 16 21.65 26.17 3.54
CA HIS A 16 21.56 25.98 4.99
C HIS A 16 21.49 24.49 5.32
N PHE A 17 22.31 24.06 6.28
CA PHE A 17 22.31 22.69 6.80
C PHE A 17 22.06 22.76 8.31
N GLY A 18 21.01 22.09 8.78
CA GLY A 18 20.74 21.95 10.22
C GLY A 18 21.47 20.73 10.77
N LEU A 19 22.17 20.89 11.89
CA LEU A 19 22.96 19.84 12.53
C LEU A 19 22.21 19.11 13.66
N GLY A 20 20.98 19.52 13.99
CA GLY A 20 20.24 18.94 15.11
C GLY A 20 20.98 19.14 16.43
N SER A 21 21.30 18.05 17.13
CA SER A 21 22.09 18.05 18.37
C SER A 21 23.60 17.94 18.16
N ASP A 22 24.07 17.79 16.92
CA ASP A 22 25.50 17.63 16.63
C ASP A 22 26.23 18.97 16.71
N ASP A 23 27.36 19.00 17.43
CA ASP A 23 28.20 20.19 17.62
C ASP A 23 29.44 20.20 16.72
N ARG A 24 29.59 19.19 15.87
CA ARG A 24 30.75 18.99 14.99
C ARG A 24 30.34 18.42 13.64
N VAL A 25 30.86 19.02 12.57
CA VAL A 25 30.80 18.47 11.21
C VAL A 25 32.15 17.84 10.88
N GLU A 26 32.18 16.61 10.38
CA GLU A 26 33.44 15.93 10.05
C GLU A 26 34.04 16.43 8.72
N GLU A 27 33.19 16.59 7.71
CA GLU A 27 33.59 17.04 6.38
C GLU A 27 32.43 17.75 5.66
N VAL A 28 32.74 18.77 4.87
CA VAL A 28 31.86 19.32 3.84
C VAL A 28 32.52 19.12 2.49
N ILE A 29 31.83 18.42 1.58
CA ILE A 29 32.29 18.15 0.22
C ILE A 29 31.45 18.96 -0.76
N VAL A 30 32.09 19.70 -1.65
CA VAL A 30 31.44 20.43 -2.74
C VAL A 30 32.01 19.95 -4.07
N ASP A 31 31.18 19.24 -4.83
CA ASP A 31 31.49 18.82 -6.19
C ASP A 31 31.04 19.88 -7.19
N TRP A 32 31.92 20.26 -8.11
CA TRP A 32 31.71 21.34 -9.07
C TRP A 32 31.46 20.81 -10.50
N PRO A 33 30.20 20.61 -10.93
CA PRO A 33 29.88 20.22 -12.31
C PRO A 33 29.93 21.45 -13.23
N GLY A 34 31.04 21.67 -13.94
CA GLY A 34 31.20 22.82 -14.85
C GLY A 34 32.08 22.53 -16.06
N ARG A 35 32.02 23.40 -17.09
CA ARG A 35 32.85 23.31 -18.31
C ARG A 35 34.32 23.61 -17.99
N GLY A 36 35.02 22.59 -17.50
CA GLY A 36 36.43 22.54 -17.09
C GLY A 36 36.75 21.12 -16.59
N ALA A 37 37.91 20.90 -15.98
CA ALA A 37 38.11 19.67 -15.21
C ALA A 37 37.11 19.66 -14.05
N LEU A 38 36.33 18.59 -13.93
CA LEU A 38 35.51 18.36 -12.74
C LEU A 38 36.41 18.49 -11.51
N GLY A 39 35.95 19.20 -10.48
CA GLY A 39 36.73 19.42 -9.28
C GLY A 39 35.91 19.24 -8.01
N THR A 40 36.59 18.86 -6.93
CA THR A 40 36.01 18.73 -5.59
C THR A 40 36.72 19.67 -4.62
N THR A 41 35.96 20.37 -3.79
CA THR A 41 36.47 21.06 -2.60
C THR A 41 36.07 20.26 -1.37
N ARG A 42 37.03 19.95 -0.49
CA ARG A 42 36.79 19.29 0.79
C ARG A 42 37.20 20.22 1.92
N LEU A 43 36.28 20.47 2.86
CA LEU A 43 36.55 21.17 4.10
C LEU A 43 36.45 20.15 5.22
N THR A 44 37.57 19.83 5.87
CA THR A 44 37.59 18.90 7.00
C THR A 44 37.38 19.67 8.31
N SER A 45 36.49 19.15 9.15
CA SER A 45 36.15 19.70 10.46
C SER A 45 35.84 21.21 10.46
N PRO A 46 34.94 21.71 9.59
CA PRO A 46 34.62 23.13 9.58
C PRO A 46 33.88 23.54 10.86
N THR A 47 34.07 24.80 11.27
CA THR A 47 33.37 25.38 12.43
C THR A 47 31.86 25.42 12.18
N VAL A 48 31.08 24.83 13.09
CA VAL A 48 29.61 24.89 13.07
C VAL A 48 29.11 26.32 13.33
N ASP A 49 27.86 26.61 12.98
CA ASP A 49 27.23 27.94 13.11
C ASP A 49 27.99 29.08 12.41
N THR A 50 28.69 28.75 11.32
CA THR A 50 29.39 29.74 10.49
C THR A 50 28.98 29.64 9.03
N THR A 51 29.15 30.73 8.28
CA THR A 51 29.05 30.71 6.82
C THR A 51 30.37 30.21 6.22
N LEU A 52 30.34 29.04 5.60
CA LEU A 52 31.48 28.50 4.85
C LEU A 52 31.46 29.08 3.42
N VAL A 53 32.56 29.74 3.04
CA VAL A 53 32.75 30.25 1.68
C VAL A 53 33.64 29.28 0.91
N VAL A 54 33.09 28.69 -0.15
CA VAL A 54 33.80 27.76 -1.04
C VAL A 54 34.00 28.38 -2.42
N ASP A 55 35.19 28.19 -3.00
CA ASP A 55 35.54 28.69 -4.32
C ASP A 55 35.92 27.53 -5.24
N GLN A 56 35.29 27.46 -6.41
CA GLN A 56 35.58 26.45 -7.43
C GLN A 56 37.05 26.47 -7.88
N ARG A 57 37.73 27.63 -7.82
CA ARG A 57 39.16 27.76 -8.18
C ARG A 57 40.09 26.98 -7.26
N SER A 58 39.64 26.66 -6.04
CA SER A 58 40.39 25.89 -5.05
C SER A 58 40.12 24.39 -5.14
N ALA A 59 39.29 23.95 -6.10
CA ALA A 59 38.94 22.55 -6.25
C ALA A 59 40.13 21.73 -6.76
N VAL A 60 40.33 20.54 -6.18
CA VAL A 60 41.25 19.53 -6.70
C VAL A 60 40.55 18.70 -7.78
N PRO A 61 41.28 17.98 -8.66
CA PRO A 61 40.67 17.11 -9.65
C PRO A 61 39.66 16.16 -9.00
N TYR A 62 38.44 16.14 -9.54
CA TYR A 62 37.37 15.28 -9.09
C TYR A 62 37.78 13.82 -9.25
N THR A 63 37.64 13.06 -8.17
CA THR A 63 37.71 11.60 -8.22
C THR A 63 36.29 11.09 -8.19
N ALA A 64 35.83 10.51 -9.31
CA ALA A 64 34.52 9.90 -9.36
C ALA A 64 34.41 8.85 -8.25
N PRO A 65 33.31 8.81 -7.48
CA PRO A 65 33.06 7.69 -6.61
C PRO A 65 33.06 6.40 -7.45
N PRO A 66 33.37 5.24 -6.84
CA PRO A 66 33.21 3.98 -7.54
C PRO A 66 31.78 3.87 -8.09
N PRO A 67 31.59 3.27 -9.26
CA PRO A 67 30.25 3.09 -9.80
C PRO A 67 29.40 2.33 -8.76
N PRO A 68 28.10 2.69 -8.62
CA PRO A 68 27.22 1.97 -7.74
C PRO A 68 27.16 0.48 -8.15
N PRO A 69 26.86 -0.43 -7.20
CA PRO A 69 26.63 -1.82 -7.55
C PRO A 69 25.53 -1.94 -8.60
N PRO A 70 25.52 -3.02 -9.41
CA PRO A 70 24.43 -3.28 -10.35
C PRO A 70 23.08 -3.25 -9.60
N PRO A 71 22.06 -2.59 -10.15
CA PRO A 71 20.76 -2.55 -9.50
C PRO A 71 20.13 -3.94 -9.48
N LEU A 72 19.36 -4.24 -8.42
CA LEU A 72 18.58 -5.49 -8.32
C LEU A 72 17.48 -5.57 -9.37
N PHE A 73 16.95 -4.41 -9.79
CA PHE A 73 15.88 -4.29 -10.76
C PHE A 73 16.37 -3.51 -11.97
N ARG A 74 15.80 -3.83 -13.14
CA ARG A 74 15.97 -3.07 -14.37
C ARG A 74 14.61 -2.62 -14.87
N ASP A 75 14.56 -1.43 -15.42
CA ASP A 75 13.39 -0.97 -16.13
C ASP A 75 13.14 -1.87 -17.36
N THR A 76 11.88 -2.19 -17.62
CA THR A 76 11.45 -3.06 -18.72
C THR A 76 10.17 -2.49 -19.32
N ASP A 77 10.14 -2.35 -20.64
CA ASP A 77 8.94 -1.96 -21.37
C ASP A 77 7.86 -3.06 -21.22
N PRO A 78 6.73 -2.80 -20.54
CA PRO A 78 5.68 -3.78 -20.31
C PRO A 78 5.14 -4.41 -21.60
N ALA A 79 5.12 -3.66 -22.70
CA ALA A 79 4.65 -4.16 -23.99
C ALA A 79 5.54 -5.29 -24.54
N THR A 80 6.84 -5.27 -24.24
CA THR A 80 7.77 -6.31 -24.69
C THR A 80 7.52 -7.65 -24.00
N ILE A 81 7.03 -7.62 -22.76
CA ILE A 81 6.67 -8.80 -21.97
C ILE A 81 5.19 -9.16 -22.06
N GLY A 82 4.43 -8.53 -22.97
CA GLY A 82 3.02 -8.86 -23.21
C GLY A 82 2.02 -8.25 -22.22
N LEU A 83 2.47 -7.36 -21.33
CA LEU A 83 1.62 -6.57 -20.45
C LEU A 83 1.15 -5.31 -21.18
N HIS A 84 -0.04 -5.40 -21.78
CA HIS A 84 -0.71 -4.28 -22.45
C HIS A 84 -1.84 -3.75 -21.56
N HIS A 85 -1.48 -2.99 -20.54
CA HIS A 85 -2.43 -2.35 -19.63
C HIS A 85 -2.08 -0.87 -19.47
N VAL A 86 -3.10 -0.03 -19.52
CA VAL A 86 -3.05 1.37 -19.13
C VAL A 86 -4.23 1.57 -18.20
N HIS A 87 -3.95 2.10 -17.02
CA HIS A 87 -4.98 2.49 -16.08
C HIS A 87 -5.61 3.80 -16.53
N GLU A 88 -6.94 3.87 -16.47
CA GLU A 88 -7.72 5.03 -16.84
C GLU A 88 -8.60 5.40 -15.65
N GLU A 89 -8.50 6.64 -15.15
CA GLU A 89 -9.35 7.14 -14.08
C GLU A 89 -10.60 7.82 -14.62
N ASP A 90 -11.73 7.70 -13.91
CA ASP A 90 -12.90 8.53 -14.16
C ASP A 90 -12.69 9.90 -13.49
N PRO A 91 -12.88 11.04 -14.19
CA PRO A 91 -12.72 12.34 -13.57
C PRO A 91 -13.77 12.61 -12.47
N TYR A 92 -13.35 12.45 -11.21
CA TYR A 92 -14.13 12.87 -10.04
C TYR A 92 -13.44 14.03 -9.28
N ASP A 93 -14.25 14.91 -8.70
CA ASP A 93 -13.79 16.09 -7.95
C ASP A 93 -14.20 15.99 -6.47
N ASP A 94 -13.40 15.27 -5.70
CA ASP A 94 -13.53 15.13 -4.25
C ASP A 94 -13.60 16.48 -3.53
N PHE A 95 -12.79 17.44 -3.99
CA PHE A 95 -12.63 18.75 -3.33
C PHE A 95 -13.91 19.58 -3.35
N ARG A 96 -14.87 19.24 -4.24
CA ARG A 96 -16.18 19.87 -4.27
C ARG A 96 -17.02 19.54 -3.03
N LEU A 97 -16.86 18.34 -2.48
CA LEU A 97 -17.51 17.91 -1.24
C LEU A 97 -16.61 18.21 -0.02
N GLU A 98 -15.30 18.04 -0.19
CA GLU A 98 -14.31 18.08 0.88
C GLU A 98 -13.19 19.07 0.55
N VAL A 99 -13.45 20.36 0.72
CA VAL A 99 -12.57 21.46 0.29
C VAL A 99 -11.15 21.38 0.88
N LEU A 100 -10.98 20.74 2.03
CA LEU A 100 -9.70 20.61 2.74
C LEU A 100 -9.09 19.21 2.63
N LEU A 101 -9.58 18.38 1.70
CA LEU A 101 -9.05 17.04 1.48
C LEU A 101 -7.56 17.12 1.05
N PRO A 102 -6.66 16.31 1.63
CA PRO A 102 -5.24 16.40 1.32
C PRO A 102 -4.83 15.71 0.01
N HIS A 103 -5.56 14.66 -0.38
CA HIS A 103 -5.36 13.90 -1.61
C HIS A 103 -6.69 13.33 -2.07
N LYS A 104 -6.85 13.11 -3.38
CA LYS A 104 -8.06 12.48 -3.90
C LYS A 104 -8.16 11.05 -3.39
N MET A 105 -9.31 10.73 -2.85
CA MET A 105 -9.65 9.43 -2.33
C MET A 105 -10.55 8.62 -3.27
N SER A 106 -10.98 9.21 -4.38
CA SER A 106 -11.59 8.53 -5.54
C SER A 106 -10.57 8.03 -6.58
N GLU A 107 -9.27 8.12 -6.30
CA GLU A 107 -8.18 7.73 -7.21
C GLU A 107 -7.16 6.85 -6.46
N LEU A 108 -7.65 5.84 -5.72
CA LEU A 108 -6.81 4.92 -4.92
C LEU A 108 -6.46 3.63 -5.69
N ALA A 109 -7.13 3.39 -6.81
CA ALA A 109 -6.78 2.38 -7.80
C ALA A 109 -5.64 2.89 -8.73
N PRO A 110 -4.93 2.00 -9.45
CA PRO A 110 -4.98 0.56 -9.34
C PRO A 110 -4.06 0.06 -8.22
N GLN A 111 -4.40 -1.09 -7.64
CA GLN A 111 -3.51 -1.89 -6.81
C GLN A 111 -3.14 -3.17 -7.55
N LEU A 112 -2.03 -3.78 -7.13
CA LEU A 112 -1.53 -5.02 -7.70
C LEU A 112 -1.58 -6.15 -6.67
N ALA A 113 -1.94 -7.34 -7.13
CA ALA A 113 -1.81 -8.59 -6.36
C ALA A 113 -1.16 -9.65 -7.24
N THR A 114 -0.45 -10.59 -6.62
CA THR A 114 0.25 -11.68 -7.33
C THR A 114 -0.01 -13.01 -6.65
N SER A 115 -0.26 -14.05 -7.44
CA SER A 115 -0.39 -15.44 -6.98
C SER A 115 -0.16 -16.39 -8.15
N ASP A 116 0.06 -17.68 -7.91
CA ASP A 116 0.09 -18.71 -8.95
C ASP A 116 -1.31 -19.31 -9.10
N VAL A 117 -2.17 -18.68 -9.90
CA VAL A 117 -3.61 -19.01 -9.89
C VAL A 117 -3.93 -20.28 -10.66
N ASN A 118 -2.97 -20.83 -11.40
CA ASN A 118 -3.14 -22.02 -12.23
C ASN A 118 -2.20 -23.18 -11.83
N GLY A 119 -1.46 -23.02 -10.72
CA GLY A 119 -0.56 -24.04 -10.16
C GLY A 119 0.64 -24.40 -11.04
N ASP A 120 1.08 -23.50 -11.90
CA ASP A 120 2.16 -23.76 -12.87
C ASP A 120 3.57 -23.41 -12.38
N GLY A 121 3.66 -22.92 -11.13
CA GLY A 121 4.86 -22.50 -10.43
C GLY A 121 5.32 -21.09 -10.79
N ARG A 122 4.51 -20.28 -11.47
CA ARG A 122 4.84 -18.89 -11.86
C ARG A 122 3.86 -17.91 -11.24
N ALA A 123 4.36 -16.73 -10.92
CA ALA A 123 3.51 -15.64 -10.45
C ALA A 123 2.68 -15.07 -11.60
N ASP A 124 1.38 -15.02 -11.40
CA ASP A 124 0.41 -14.26 -12.18
C ASP A 124 0.19 -12.89 -11.55
N LEU A 125 -0.31 -11.94 -12.36
CA LEU A 125 -0.52 -10.55 -11.95
C LEU A 125 -1.98 -10.16 -12.07
N PHE A 126 -2.58 -9.75 -10.96
CA PHE A 126 -3.89 -9.12 -10.92
C PHE A 126 -3.74 -7.61 -10.74
N VAL A 127 -4.50 -6.85 -11.52
CA VAL A 127 -4.53 -5.38 -11.50
C VAL A 127 -5.97 -4.96 -11.23
N THR A 128 -6.19 -4.23 -10.13
CA THR A 128 -7.51 -3.67 -9.84
C THR A 128 -7.85 -2.52 -10.79
N ALA A 129 -9.08 -2.01 -10.75
CA ALA A 129 -9.53 -0.98 -11.68
C ALA A 129 -10.36 0.11 -10.99
N SER A 130 -10.32 1.29 -11.60
CA SER A 130 -11.14 2.44 -11.29
C SER A 130 -12.63 2.19 -11.55
N HIS A 131 -13.49 3.08 -11.06
CA HIS A 131 -14.91 3.09 -11.40
C HIS A 131 -15.13 3.14 -12.93
N GLY A 132 -16.07 2.34 -13.42
CA GLY A 132 -16.37 2.21 -14.85
C GLY A 132 -15.41 1.28 -15.62
N SER A 133 -14.31 0.87 -15.00
CA SER A 133 -13.29 -0.03 -15.57
C SER A 133 -13.31 -1.40 -14.91
N SER A 134 -12.69 -2.37 -15.56
CA SER A 134 -12.66 -3.76 -15.10
C SER A 134 -11.23 -4.19 -14.75
N CYS A 135 -11.10 -4.91 -13.65
CA CYS A 135 -9.85 -5.51 -13.21
C CYS A 135 -9.28 -6.44 -14.29
N ARG A 136 -7.98 -6.75 -14.21
CA ARG A 136 -7.32 -7.64 -15.19
C ARG A 136 -6.41 -8.63 -14.51
N LEU A 137 -6.53 -9.88 -14.92
CA LEU A 137 -5.61 -10.95 -14.57
C LEU A 137 -4.69 -11.26 -15.76
N TRP A 138 -3.41 -11.40 -15.49
CA TRP A 138 -2.36 -11.70 -16.45
C TRP A 138 -1.62 -12.96 -16.02
N ILE A 139 -1.65 -13.99 -16.86
CA ILE A 139 -1.04 -15.28 -16.60
C ILE A 139 0.42 -15.29 -17.03
N GLY A 140 1.31 -15.57 -16.09
CA GLY A 140 2.75 -15.73 -16.29
C GLY A 140 3.07 -16.91 -17.19
N GLN A 141 3.97 -16.70 -18.14
CA GLN A 141 4.40 -17.71 -19.11
C GLN A 141 5.84 -18.15 -18.84
N ALA A 142 6.19 -19.36 -19.28
CA ALA A 142 7.52 -19.93 -19.07
C ALA A 142 8.67 -19.12 -19.72
N ASP A 143 8.37 -18.26 -20.70
CA ASP A 143 9.34 -17.36 -21.34
C ASP A 143 9.48 -16.00 -20.63
N GLY A 144 8.84 -15.83 -19.47
CA GLY A 144 8.86 -14.59 -18.68
C GLY A 144 7.89 -13.51 -19.21
N ARG A 145 7.02 -13.86 -20.15
CA ARG A 145 5.96 -12.97 -20.65
C ARG A 145 4.65 -13.21 -19.92
N PHE A 146 3.68 -12.35 -20.18
CA PHE A 146 2.34 -12.42 -19.62
C PHE A 146 1.29 -12.50 -20.72
N ARG A 147 0.18 -13.18 -20.41
CA ARG A 147 -0.99 -13.27 -21.28
C ARG A 147 -2.25 -12.91 -20.47
N ALA A 148 -3.05 -11.97 -20.95
CA ALA A 148 -4.31 -11.64 -20.32
C ALA A 148 -5.22 -12.88 -20.20
N ALA A 149 -5.77 -13.12 -19.02
CA ALA A 149 -6.86 -14.07 -18.84
C ALA A 149 -8.13 -13.51 -19.50
N THR A 150 -8.92 -14.41 -20.09
CA THR A 150 -10.17 -14.05 -20.78
C THR A 150 -11.37 -14.53 -19.98
N SER A 151 -12.50 -13.83 -20.08
CA SER A 151 -13.79 -14.25 -19.52
C SER A 151 -13.80 -14.39 -18.00
N GLN A 152 -13.46 -13.32 -17.30
CA GLN A 152 -13.40 -13.27 -15.84
C GLN A 152 -14.63 -12.54 -15.25
N PRO A 153 -15.07 -12.89 -14.02
CA PRO A 153 -16.38 -12.50 -13.49
C PRO A 153 -16.47 -11.04 -13.01
N TRP A 154 -15.36 -10.41 -12.61
CA TRP A 154 -15.35 -9.04 -12.08
C TRP A 154 -15.78 -7.96 -13.07
N GLN A 155 -15.87 -8.26 -14.37
CA GLN A 155 -16.46 -7.36 -15.35
C GLN A 155 -17.94 -7.03 -15.04
N ALA A 156 -18.64 -7.93 -14.32
CA ALA A 156 -20.02 -7.71 -13.88
C ALA A 156 -20.17 -6.55 -12.88
N HIS A 157 -19.07 -6.16 -12.22
CA HIS A 157 -19.03 -5.12 -11.19
C HIS A 157 -18.08 -3.99 -11.55
N ALA A 158 -17.91 -3.72 -12.84
CA ALA A 158 -17.10 -2.61 -13.33
C ALA A 158 -17.61 -1.23 -12.86
N ASP A 159 -18.81 -1.14 -12.29
CA ASP A 159 -19.34 0.05 -11.62
C ASP A 159 -18.82 0.23 -10.17
N GLN A 160 -18.02 -0.71 -9.64
CA GLN A 160 -17.28 -0.54 -8.39
C GLN A 160 -15.84 -0.05 -8.70
N GLU A 161 -15.33 0.85 -7.87
CA GLU A 161 -13.89 1.10 -7.81
C GLU A 161 -13.25 0.04 -6.91
N HIS A 162 -12.28 -0.69 -7.44
CA HIS A 162 -11.59 -1.75 -6.73
C HIS A 162 -10.20 -1.27 -6.31
N VAL A 163 -9.97 -1.18 -5.01
CA VAL A 163 -8.79 -0.53 -4.42
C VAL A 163 -7.98 -1.49 -3.53
N GLY A 164 -8.26 -2.79 -3.63
CA GLY A 164 -7.49 -3.85 -2.99
C GLY A 164 -7.85 -5.22 -3.54
N ALA A 165 -6.90 -6.13 -3.51
CA ALA A 165 -7.06 -7.52 -3.91
C ALA A 165 -6.16 -8.40 -3.02
N LEU A 166 -6.68 -9.54 -2.57
CA LEU A 166 -5.97 -10.51 -1.77
C LEU A 166 -6.22 -11.90 -2.34
N PHE A 167 -5.15 -12.63 -2.64
CA PHE A 167 -5.21 -14.05 -2.98
C PHE A 167 -4.96 -14.91 -1.74
N PHE A 168 -5.81 -15.90 -1.49
CA PHE A 168 -5.73 -16.82 -0.37
C PHE A 168 -6.62 -18.05 -0.63
N ASP A 169 -6.41 -19.16 0.07
CA ASP A 169 -7.23 -20.37 -0.06
C ASP A 169 -8.44 -20.26 0.89
N ALA A 170 -9.61 -19.90 0.37
CA ALA A 170 -10.77 -19.58 1.20
C ALA A 170 -11.58 -20.83 1.57
N ASP A 171 -11.58 -21.87 0.74
CA ASP A 171 -12.36 -23.10 0.96
C ASP A 171 -11.51 -24.37 1.16
N GLN A 172 -10.21 -24.20 1.45
CA GLN A 172 -9.24 -25.24 1.77
C GLN A 172 -9.04 -26.27 0.65
N ASP A 173 -9.23 -25.88 -0.61
CA ASP A 173 -9.04 -26.77 -1.76
C ASP A 173 -7.62 -26.75 -2.34
N GLY A 174 -6.78 -25.84 -1.83
CA GLY A 174 -5.38 -25.70 -2.16
C GLY A 174 -5.09 -24.79 -3.34
N ASP A 175 -6.09 -24.08 -3.87
CA ASP A 175 -5.89 -23.06 -4.89
C ASP A 175 -6.27 -21.65 -4.45
N PRO A 176 -5.61 -20.60 -4.98
CA PRO A 176 -5.78 -19.24 -4.46
C PRO A 176 -7.05 -18.59 -5.00
N ASP A 177 -8.05 -18.48 -4.14
CA ASP A 177 -9.23 -17.63 -4.30
C ASP A 177 -8.89 -16.15 -4.21
N LEU A 178 -9.84 -15.29 -4.58
CA LEU A 178 -9.66 -13.84 -4.63
C LEU A 178 -10.71 -13.11 -3.81
N LEU A 179 -10.26 -12.39 -2.78
CA LEU A 179 -11.02 -11.31 -2.16
C LEU A 179 -10.72 -10.00 -2.91
N LEU A 180 -11.77 -9.36 -3.41
CA LEU A 180 -11.71 -8.09 -4.12
C LEU A 180 -12.39 -7.00 -3.28
N LEU A 181 -11.64 -5.93 -3.02
CA LEU A 181 -12.06 -4.86 -2.13
C LEU A 181 -12.54 -3.63 -2.90
N ALA A 182 -13.75 -3.20 -2.57
CA ALA A 182 -14.36 -1.99 -3.10
C ALA A 182 -14.18 -0.81 -2.12
N GLY A 183 -13.79 0.33 -2.67
CA GLY A 183 -13.53 1.54 -1.92
C GLY A 183 -13.33 2.73 -2.84
N SER A 184 -13.91 3.86 -2.45
CA SER A 184 -13.96 5.11 -3.23
C SER A 184 -14.50 6.24 -2.35
N ASN A 185 -14.49 7.45 -2.88
CA ASN A 185 -15.14 8.63 -2.33
C ASN A 185 -16.35 9.10 -3.18
N GLU A 186 -16.61 8.43 -4.29
CA GLU A 186 -17.56 8.90 -5.32
C GLU A 186 -19.03 8.76 -4.93
N HIS A 187 -19.33 7.90 -3.94
CA HIS A 187 -20.67 7.41 -3.62
C HIS A 187 -21.02 7.59 -2.15
N ASP A 188 -22.32 7.61 -1.83
CA ASP A 188 -22.80 7.74 -0.44
C ASP A 188 -22.33 6.56 0.42
N ILE A 189 -22.05 6.81 1.71
CA ILE A 189 -21.53 5.82 2.69
C ILE A 189 -22.28 4.47 2.71
N ARG A 190 -23.56 4.42 2.30
CA ARG A 190 -24.36 3.18 2.27
C ARG A 190 -24.57 2.58 0.87
N ASP A 191 -23.85 3.06 -0.13
CA ASP A 191 -24.01 2.60 -1.51
C ASP A 191 -23.58 1.12 -1.64
N PRO A 192 -24.39 0.24 -2.25
CA PRO A 192 -24.03 -1.16 -2.47
C PRO A 192 -22.74 -1.37 -3.27
N ARG A 193 -22.25 -0.35 -3.98
CA ARG A 193 -20.95 -0.42 -4.66
C ARG A 193 -19.77 -0.55 -3.71
N PHE A 194 -19.97 -0.30 -2.42
CA PHE A 194 -18.99 -0.60 -1.36
C PHE A 194 -19.13 -2.02 -0.78
N GLU A 195 -19.89 -2.92 -1.42
CA GLU A 195 -19.90 -4.35 -1.05
C GLU A 195 -18.63 -5.05 -1.58
N GLN A 196 -17.97 -5.79 -0.69
CA GLN A 196 -16.76 -6.57 -0.96
C GLN A 196 -17.12 -7.93 -1.58
N ARG A 197 -16.21 -8.56 -2.35
CA ARG A 197 -16.52 -9.78 -3.10
C ARG A 197 -15.46 -10.86 -2.95
N ILE A 198 -15.91 -12.11 -2.88
CA ILE A 198 -15.06 -13.30 -2.98
C ILE A 198 -15.33 -14.00 -4.31
N TYR A 199 -14.26 -14.42 -4.97
CA TYR A 199 -14.27 -15.25 -6.15
C TYR A 199 -13.49 -16.53 -5.88
N VAL A 200 -14.13 -17.67 -6.13
CA VAL A 200 -13.52 -18.98 -5.99
C VAL A 200 -12.84 -19.37 -7.30
N ASN A 201 -11.61 -19.88 -7.21
CA ASN A 201 -10.83 -20.33 -8.35
C ASN A 201 -11.10 -21.83 -8.65
N ASP A 202 -10.74 -22.28 -9.85
CA ASP A 202 -10.93 -23.68 -10.29
C ASP A 202 -9.60 -24.46 -10.36
N GLY A 203 -8.56 -23.94 -9.71
CA GLY A 203 -7.18 -24.39 -9.80
C GLY A 203 -6.52 -24.17 -11.16
N ARG A 204 -7.18 -23.47 -12.11
CA ARG A 204 -6.67 -23.22 -13.48
C ARG A 204 -6.74 -21.74 -13.86
N GLY A 205 -7.03 -20.87 -12.90
CA GLY A 205 -7.20 -19.43 -13.08
C GLY A 205 -8.59 -19.04 -13.60
N GLY A 206 -9.57 -19.93 -13.54
CA GLY A 206 -10.97 -19.66 -13.85
C GLY A 206 -11.75 -19.32 -12.60
N PHE A 207 -12.15 -18.04 -12.46
CA PHE A 207 -12.83 -17.56 -11.26
C PHE A 207 -14.36 -17.53 -11.41
N SER A 208 -15.06 -17.84 -10.31
CA SER A 208 -16.52 -17.69 -10.18
C SER A 208 -16.86 -16.92 -8.90
N GLU A 209 -17.79 -15.97 -8.99
CA GLU A 209 -18.23 -15.21 -7.81
C GLU A 209 -18.99 -16.10 -6.82
N ARG A 210 -18.74 -15.89 -5.53
CA ARG A 210 -19.49 -16.51 -4.43
C ARG A 210 -20.24 -15.44 -3.64
N PRO A 211 -21.46 -15.06 -4.05
CA PRO A 211 -22.16 -13.88 -3.53
C PRO A 211 -22.56 -13.99 -2.05
N ASP A 212 -22.72 -15.23 -1.54
CA ASP A 212 -23.12 -15.48 -0.15
C ASP A 212 -21.93 -15.76 0.78
N ALA A 213 -20.68 -15.70 0.28
CA ALA A 213 -19.48 -15.98 1.07
C ALA A 213 -19.26 -14.97 2.20
N LEU A 214 -19.53 -13.68 1.94
CA LEU A 214 -19.36 -12.61 2.91
C LEU A 214 -20.71 -12.20 3.49
N PRO A 215 -20.77 -11.76 4.76
CA PRO A 215 -21.92 -11.03 5.25
C PRO A 215 -22.06 -9.72 4.47
N LYS A 216 -23.16 -8.99 4.66
CA LYS A 216 -23.35 -7.71 3.97
C LYS A 216 -22.41 -6.64 4.56
N LEU A 217 -21.26 -6.44 3.90
CA LEU A 217 -20.20 -5.52 4.30
C LEU A 217 -20.19 -4.29 3.39
N ILE A 218 -20.92 -3.24 3.77
CA ILE A 218 -20.88 -1.95 3.06
C ILE A 218 -19.87 -1.04 3.77
N THR A 219 -18.66 -0.95 3.22
CA THR A 219 -17.58 -0.09 3.73
C THR A 219 -16.65 0.29 2.59
N SER A 220 -16.09 1.50 2.61
CA SER A 220 -15.02 1.86 1.68
C SER A 220 -13.71 1.27 2.23
N ALA A 221 -13.37 0.06 1.78
CA ALA A 221 -12.19 -0.70 2.20
C ALA A 221 -10.98 -0.38 1.32
N MET A 222 -9.79 -0.90 1.68
CA MET A 222 -8.61 -0.84 0.80
C MET A 222 -7.59 -1.95 1.03
N ARG A 223 -7.55 -2.52 2.24
CA ARG A 223 -6.56 -3.53 2.61
C ARG A 223 -7.23 -4.67 3.34
N ALA A 224 -6.71 -5.86 3.11
CA ALA A 224 -7.03 -7.02 3.89
C ALA A 224 -5.77 -7.87 4.05
N ASP A 225 -5.81 -8.76 5.03
CA ASP A 225 -4.87 -9.87 5.16
C ASP A 225 -5.62 -11.09 5.70
N ALA A 226 -5.03 -12.28 5.49
CA ALA A 226 -5.63 -13.55 5.88
C ALA A 226 -4.69 -14.38 6.76
N ALA A 227 -5.23 -15.00 7.80
CA ALA A 227 -4.49 -15.88 8.70
C ALA A 227 -5.46 -16.79 9.47
N ASP A 228 -4.98 -17.93 9.96
CA ASP A 228 -5.72 -18.82 10.87
C ASP A 228 -5.68 -18.23 12.29
N ILE A 229 -6.70 -17.46 12.67
CA ILE A 229 -6.67 -16.66 13.90
C ILE A 229 -7.12 -17.44 15.14
N ASP A 230 -7.85 -18.55 14.97
CA ASP A 230 -8.36 -19.36 16.07
C ASP A 230 -7.78 -20.79 16.12
N GLY A 231 -6.91 -21.14 15.18
CA GLY A 231 -6.12 -22.36 15.15
C GLY A 231 -6.88 -23.58 14.63
N ASP A 232 -7.95 -23.38 13.87
CA ASP A 232 -8.76 -24.46 13.30
C ASP A 232 -8.30 -24.92 11.91
N GLY A 233 -7.39 -24.15 11.29
CA GLY A 233 -6.72 -24.46 10.04
C GLY A 233 -7.32 -23.82 8.79
N ASP A 234 -8.43 -23.08 8.89
CA ASP A 234 -8.85 -22.17 7.82
C ASP A 234 -8.27 -20.76 7.94
N LEU A 235 -8.22 -20.07 6.81
CA LEU A 235 -7.81 -18.68 6.78
C LEU A 235 -9.03 -17.77 7.02
N ASP A 236 -8.93 -16.99 8.07
CA ASP A 236 -9.82 -15.90 8.43
C ASP A 236 -9.38 -14.59 7.76
N LEU A 237 -10.18 -13.53 7.89
CA LEU A 237 -9.90 -12.25 7.25
C LEU A 237 -9.96 -11.08 8.22
N TYR A 238 -9.03 -10.14 8.08
CA TYR A 238 -9.24 -8.77 8.54
C TYR A 238 -9.35 -7.82 7.34
N ILE A 239 -10.46 -7.09 7.23
CA ILE A 239 -10.69 -6.07 6.19
C ILE A 239 -10.62 -4.68 6.83
N GLY A 240 -9.58 -3.95 6.45
CA GLY A 240 -9.30 -2.58 6.86
C GLY A 240 -10.12 -1.57 6.07
N GLY A 241 -10.98 -0.83 6.77
CA GLY A 241 -11.72 0.29 6.24
C GLY A 241 -10.82 1.51 6.01
N ARG A 242 -10.90 2.09 4.82
CA ARG A 242 -9.99 3.17 4.38
C ARG A 242 -10.53 4.56 4.68
N GLN A 243 -11.78 4.83 4.36
CA GLN A 243 -12.40 6.15 4.55
C GLN A 243 -13.90 6.10 4.70
N THR A 244 -14.48 7.14 5.28
CA THR A 244 -15.92 7.41 5.17
C THR A 244 -16.16 8.36 3.99
N PRO A 245 -16.85 7.95 2.92
CA PRO A 245 -17.02 8.79 1.73
C PRO A 245 -17.65 10.16 2.06
N ALA A 246 -17.10 11.23 1.47
CA ALA A 246 -17.47 12.63 1.68
C ALA A 246 -17.39 13.11 3.15
N HIS A 247 -16.66 12.38 4.00
CA HIS A 247 -16.57 12.58 5.44
C HIS A 247 -15.13 12.42 5.95
N TYR A 248 -14.11 12.81 5.21
CA TYR A 248 -12.74 12.90 5.68
C TYR A 248 -12.65 13.87 6.88
N PRO A 249 -11.94 13.52 7.98
CA PRO A 249 -11.11 12.32 8.20
C PRO A 249 -11.80 11.22 9.03
N PHE A 250 -13.11 10.99 8.88
CA PHE A 250 -13.82 9.97 9.66
C PHE A 250 -13.44 8.55 9.22
N ALA A 251 -12.97 7.75 10.17
CA ALA A 251 -12.68 6.33 9.97
C ALA A 251 -13.97 5.52 9.74
N PRO A 252 -14.04 4.67 8.71
CA PRO A 252 -15.13 3.74 8.53
C PRO A 252 -14.95 2.52 9.45
N ARG A 253 -15.95 1.64 9.43
CA ARG A 253 -15.85 0.34 10.11
C ARG A 253 -14.85 -0.57 9.38
N SER A 254 -14.04 -1.28 10.17
CA SER A 254 -13.22 -2.42 9.75
C SER A 254 -13.82 -3.73 10.30
N TYR A 255 -13.40 -4.87 9.74
CA TYR A 255 -14.04 -6.16 9.99
C TYR A 255 -13.02 -7.26 10.25
N LEU A 256 -13.21 -8.02 11.32
CA LEU A 256 -12.60 -9.33 11.52
C LEU A 256 -13.66 -10.39 11.22
N LEU A 257 -13.38 -11.26 10.26
CA LEU A 257 -14.30 -12.25 9.75
C LEU A 257 -13.73 -13.65 9.97
N VAL A 258 -14.51 -14.53 10.59
CA VAL A 258 -14.14 -15.92 10.85
C VAL A 258 -14.70 -16.81 9.74
N ASN A 259 -13.87 -17.66 9.16
CA ASN A 259 -14.24 -18.64 8.14
C ASN A 259 -14.83 -19.90 8.81
N ASP A 260 -15.52 -20.74 8.03
CA ASP A 260 -16.09 -22.01 8.52
C ASP A 260 -15.46 -23.23 7.86
N GLY A 261 -14.26 -23.05 7.29
CA GLY A 261 -13.54 -24.00 6.45
C GLY A 261 -14.15 -24.22 5.05
N SER A 262 -15.33 -23.66 4.76
CA SER A 262 -15.96 -23.79 3.44
C SER A 262 -15.84 -22.54 2.58
N GLY A 263 -15.23 -21.46 3.07
CA GLY A 263 -15.24 -20.14 2.44
C GLY A 263 -16.52 -19.35 2.71
N HIS A 264 -17.24 -19.64 3.80
CA HIS A 264 -18.28 -18.78 4.34
C HIS A 264 -17.78 -18.05 5.58
N PHE A 265 -17.92 -16.72 5.56
CA PHE A 265 -17.36 -15.86 6.59
C PHE A 265 -18.46 -15.27 7.49
N THR A 266 -18.15 -15.14 8.77
CA THR A 266 -19.01 -14.50 9.78
C THR A 266 -18.31 -13.30 10.40
N ASP A 267 -19.01 -12.17 10.52
CA ASP A 267 -18.49 -10.97 11.19
C ASP A 267 -18.38 -11.20 12.71
N ALA A 268 -17.16 -11.43 13.19
CA ALA A 268 -16.83 -11.68 14.58
C ALA A 268 -16.19 -10.44 15.27
N THR A 269 -16.07 -9.32 14.56
CA THR A 269 -15.33 -8.12 15.01
C THR A 269 -15.71 -7.66 16.40
N GLN A 270 -17.01 -7.56 16.71
CA GLN A 270 -17.48 -7.01 17.98
C GLN A 270 -17.17 -7.94 19.17
N GLU A 271 -17.09 -9.24 18.92
CA GLU A 271 -16.85 -10.27 19.93
C GLU A 271 -15.36 -10.50 20.16
N LEU A 272 -14.60 -10.64 19.07
CA LEU A 272 -13.20 -11.04 19.11
C LEU A 272 -12.22 -9.86 19.11
N ALA A 273 -12.58 -8.72 18.50
CA ALA A 273 -11.69 -7.58 18.32
C ALA A 273 -12.43 -6.23 18.40
N PRO A 274 -13.14 -5.91 19.51
CA PRO A 274 -13.99 -4.72 19.59
C PRO A 274 -13.22 -3.40 19.39
N GLU A 275 -11.95 -3.36 19.79
CA GLU A 275 -11.05 -2.21 19.61
C GLU A 275 -10.61 -2.05 18.14
N ALA A 276 -10.66 -3.11 17.34
CA ALA A 276 -10.32 -3.11 15.92
C ALA A 276 -11.53 -2.78 15.01
N LEU A 277 -12.68 -2.41 15.57
CA LEU A 277 -13.87 -2.03 14.80
C LEU A 277 -13.68 -0.71 14.03
N GLY A 278 -12.92 0.23 14.59
CA GLY A 278 -12.63 1.53 13.99
C GLY A 278 -11.26 2.05 14.42
N PRO A 279 -10.17 1.38 14.04
CA PRO A 279 -8.81 1.70 14.51
C PRO A 279 -8.26 2.99 13.90
N GLY A 280 -8.88 3.49 12.84
CA GLY A 280 -8.43 4.64 12.05
C GLY A 280 -8.75 4.44 10.57
N MET A 281 -8.11 5.23 9.71
CA MET A 281 -8.23 5.11 8.26
C MET A 281 -7.14 4.18 7.72
N VAL A 282 -7.42 2.87 7.67
CA VAL A 282 -6.43 1.81 7.47
C VAL A 282 -5.79 1.90 6.09
N THR A 283 -4.46 1.87 6.05
CA THR A 283 -3.64 1.85 4.82
C THR A 283 -2.83 0.57 4.64
N SER A 284 -2.67 -0.23 5.70
CA SER A 284 -2.09 -1.58 5.64
C SER A 284 -2.55 -2.43 6.82
N VAL A 285 -2.64 -3.73 6.58
CA VAL A 285 -3.08 -4.79 7.50
C VAL A 285 -2.07 -5.92 7.38
N ARG A 286 -1.53 -6.42 8.49
CA ARG A 286 -0.69 -7.62 8.49
C ARG A 286 -0.98 -8.52 9.67
N PHE A 287 -1.07 -9.81 9.41
CA PHE A 287 -0.99 -10.84 10.44
C PHE A 287 0.44 -11.35 10.58
N ALA A 288 0.89 -11.53 11.83
CA ALA A 288 2.18 -12.13 12.15
C ALA A 288 2.21 -12.58 13.61
N ASP A 289 2.80 -13.74 13.91
CA ASP A 289 3.09 -14.17 15.27
C ASP A 289 4.26 -13.34 15.84
N LEU A 290 3.96 -12.31 16.64
CA LEU A 290 4.95 -11.34 17.13
C LEU A 290 5.59 -11.78 18.44
N ASP A 291 4.88 -12.53 19.28
CA ASP A 291 5.39 -13.00 20.57
C ASP A 291 5.82 -14.49 20.59
N GLN A 292 5.68 -15.17 19.45
CA GLN A 292 6.11 -16.55 19.21
C GLN A 292 5.32 -17.59 19.99
N ASP A 293 4.04 -17.34 20.26
CA ASP A 293 3.15 -18.27 20.96
C ASP A 293 2.41 -19.24 20.02
N GLY A 294 2.47 -18.97 18.71
CA GLY A 294 1.94 -19.80 17.64
C GLY A 294 0.59 -19.36 17.10
N ASP A 295 -0.03 -18.29 17.61
CA ASP A 295 -1.18 -17.64 16.98
C ASP A 295 -0.78 -16.30 16.30
N PRO A 296 -1.49 -15.88 15.22
CA PRO A 296 -1.11 -14.67 14.50
C PRO A 296 -1.69 -13.40 15.14
N ASP A 297 -0.83 -12.44 15.45
CA ASP A 297 -1.19 -11.10 15.90
C ASP A 297 -1.53 -10.16 14.74
N LEU A 298 -2.32 -9.13 15.00
CA LEU A 298 -2.75 -8.17 13.98
C LEU A 298 -2.01 -6.83 14.11
N VAL A 299 -1.33 -6.42 13.04
CA VAL A 299 -0.65 -5.13 12.92
C VAL A 299 -1.36 -4.26 11.89
N LEU A 300 -1.77 -3.07 12.31
CA LEU A 300 -2.45 -2.07 11.48
C LEU A 300 -1.67 -0.77 11.42
N VAL A 301 -1.67 -0.14 10.25
CA VAL A 301 -1.26 1.26 10.10
C VAL A 301 -2.27 2.01 9.24
N GLY A 302 -2.34 3.32 9.43
CA GLY A 302 -3.27 4.17 8.70
C GLY A 302 -3.11 5.64 9.00
N GLU A 303 -4.02 6.42 8.46
CA GLU A 303 -4.14 7.85 8.76
C GLU A 303 -4.94 8.09 10.03
N TRP A 304 -4.53 9.13 10.75
CA TRP A 304 -5.16 9.59 12.00
C TRP A 304 -5.16 8.53 13.11
N MET A 305 -4.19 7.63 13.06
CA MET A 305 -3.94 6.61 14.07
C MET A 305 -2.44 6.52 14.34
N HIS A 306 -2.05 5.82 15.40
CA HIS A 306 -0.68 5.30 15.55
C HIS A 306 -0.59 3.93 14.88
N PRO A 307 0.61 3.39 14.64
CA PRO A 307 0.75 1.96 14.39
C PRO A 307 0.09 1.19 15.54
N THR A 308 -0.84 0.29 15.19
CA THR A 308 -1.66 -0.42 16.17
C THR A 308 -1.33 -1.90 16.11
N VAL A 309 -1.06 -2.49 17.26
CA VAL A 309 -0.78 -3.93 17.40
C VAL A 309 -1.83 -4.51 18.34
N PHE A 310 -2.59 -5.47 17.83
CA PHE A 310 -3.48 -6.29 18.62
C PHE A 310 -2.84 -7.66 18.80
N MET A 311 -2.57 -8.02 20.05
CA MET A 311 -2.10 -9.37 20.34
C MET A 311 -3.30 -10.32 20.33
N ASN A 312 -3.11 -11.47 19.68
CA ASN A 312 -4.06 -12.56 19.70
C ASN A 312 -3.81 -13.45 20.93
N GLU A 313 -4.89 -13.99 21.48
CA GLU A 313 -4.87 -14.84 22.68
C GLU A 313 -5.97 -15.88 22.49
N GLY A 314 -5.73 -16.84 21.59
CA GLY A 314 -6.70 -17.88 21.22
C GLY A 314 -7.95 -17.32 20.52
N GLY A 315 -7.75 -16.52 19.48
CA GLY A 315 -8.77 -15.90 18.64
C GLY A 315 -9.28 -14.55 19.14
N ARG A 316 -8.86 -14.08 20.32
CA ARG A 316 -9.34 -12.82 20.91
C ARG A 316 -8.25 -11.75 20.94
N PHE A 317 -8.47 -10.71 20.14
CA PHE A 317 -7.54 -9.61 19.93
C PHE A 317 -7.69 -8.52 20.99
N THR A 318 -6.56 -8.10 21.57
CA THR A 318 -6.53 -6.95 22.48
C THR A 318 -5.43 -5.96 22.08
N ASP A 319 -5.73 -4.66 22.09
CA ASP A 319 -4.74 -3.64 21.76
C ASP A 319 -3.58 -3.66 22.79
N ARG A 320 -2.34 -3.73 22.28
CA ARG A 320 -1.09 -3.66 23.06
C ARG A 320 -0.16 -2.53 22.60
N SER A 321 -0.64 -1.65 21.73
CA SER A 321 0.14 -0.54 21.15
C SER A 321 0.77 0.36 22.20
N ALA A 322 0.02 0.72 23.26
CA ALA A 322 0.54 1.52 24.35
C ALA A 322 1.62 0.79 25.17
N ALA A 323 1.48 -0.51 25.39
CA ALA A 323 2.49 -1.32 26.08
C ALA A 323 3.79 -1.41 25.27
N LEU A 324 3.69 -1.38 23.94
CA LEU A 324 4.82 -1.31 23.01
C LEU A 324 5.35 0.12 22.80
N GLY A 325 4.71 1.14 23.42
CA GLY A 325 5.07 2.54 23.29
C GLY A 325 4.83 3.11 21.89
N LEU A 326 3.88 2.56 21.14
CA LEU A 326 3.51 2.98 19.80
C LEU A 326 2.51 4.15 19.79
N ASP A 327 1.75 4.32 20.87
CA ASP A 327 0.74 5.38 21.07
C ASP A 327 1.26 6.81 20.89
N ARG A 328 2.57 7.04 21.10
CA ARG A 328 3.21 8.35 20.87
C ARG A 328 3.41 8.71 19.39
N TYR A 329 3.17 7.79 18.47
CA TYR A 329 3.44 7.93 17.04
C TYR A 329 2.18 8.21 16.22
N THR A 330 1.24 9.00 16.72
CA THR A 330 0.03 9.36 15.97
C THR A 330 0.35 10.21 14.74
N GLY A 331 -0.17 9.83 13.58
CA GLY A 331 0.09 10.57 12.35
C GLY A 331 -0.58 9.96 11.12
N TRP A 332 0.04 10.20 9.96
CA TRP A 332 -0.33 9.58 8.71
C TRP A 332 0.69 8.51 8.38
N TRP A 333 0.29 7.26 8.57
CA TRP A 333 1.10 6.11 8.21
C TRP A 333 0.59 5.53 6.91
N SER A 334 1.50 5.14 6.04
CA SER A 334 1.24 4.42 4.80
C SER A 334 2.34 3.38 4.59
N ALA A 335 2.02 2.26 3.95
CA ALA A 335 2.94 1.17 3.67
C ALA A 335 2.65 0.54 2.30
#